data_AF-A0A6I5P841-F1
#
_entry.id   AF-A0A6I5P841-F1
#
_cell.length_a   1.000
_cell.length_b   1.000
_cell.length_c   1.000
_cell.angle_alpha   90.00
_cell.angle_beta   90.00
_cell.angle_gamma   90.00
#
_symmetry.space_group_name_H-M   'P 1'
#
loop_
_entity.id
_entity.type
_entity.pdbx_description
1 polymer ?
#
loop_
_entity_poly.entity_id
_entity_poly.type
_entity_poly.pdbx_seq_one_letter_code
_entity_poly.pdbx_strand_id
1 'polypeptide(L)' 'MNDWKPEEPDVMMEILAPKFGNGAIVLMHDGDGESEGADRSNTVTLVQMILDKYLAEGYRFVTVSELLAQGEPLRRWPT' A
#
# COMPACT_ATOMS: atom_id res chain seq x y z
N MET A 1 5.94 -0.03 7.73
CA MET A 1 5.60 1.39 7.92
C MET A 1 4.31 1.43 8.70
N ASN A 2 4.16 2.38 9.62
CA ASN A 2 3.03 2.43 10.56
C ASN A 2 2.12 3.58 10.15
N ASP A 3 1.44 3.46 9.02
CA ASP A 3 0.50 4.48 8.51
C ASP A 3 -0.69 4.71 9.45
N TRP A 4 -0.95 3.77 10.36
CA TRP A 4 -1.89 3.91 11.47
C TRP A 4 -1.44 4.93 12.54
N LYS A 5 -0.21 5.46 12.43
CA LYS A 5 0.32 6.58 13.23
C LYS A 5 0.32 7.86 12.38
N PRO A 6 0.37 9.05 12.99
CA PRO A 6 0.42 10.33 12.27
C PRO A 6 1.81 10.58 11.64
N GLU A 7 2.20 9.72 10.71
CA GLU A 7 3.39 9.89 9.87
C GLU A 7 3.03 10.79 8.69
N GLU A 8 3.98 11.60 8.23
CA GLU A 8 3.77 12.48 7.08
C GLU A 8 3.73 11.68 5.77
N PRO A 9 2.86 12.03 4.80
CA PRO A 9 2.73 11.28 3.53
C PRO A 9 4.04 11.12 2.76
N ASP A 10 4.88 12.16 2.73
CA ASP A 10 6.16 12.12 2.02
C ASP A 10 7.13 11.11 2.64
N VAL A 11 7.22 11.06 3.98
CA VAL A 11 8.06 10.09 4.70
C VAL A 11 7.58 8.66 4.43
N MET A 12 6.26 8.45 4.44
CA MET A 12 5.67 7.16 4.11
C MET A 12 5.97 6.76 2.65
N MET A 13 5.90 7.70 1.71
CA MET A 13 6.18 7.46 0.29
C MET A 13 7.65 7.10 0.06
N GLU A 14 8.60 7.77 0.73
CA GLU A 14 10.03 7.43 0.67
C GLU A 14 10.30 5.99 1.12
N ILE A 15 9.58 5.51 2.15
CA ILE A 15 9.71 4.14 2.66
C ILE A 15 9.11 3.11 1.69
N LEU A 16 7.99 3.46 1.03
CA LEU A 16 7.27 2.56 0.14
C LEU A 16 7.88 2.48 -1.25
N ALA A 17 8.35 3.59 -1.82
CA ALA A 17 8.73 3.69 -3.22
C ALA A 17 9.76 2.61 -3.67
N PRO A 18 10.80 2.27 -2.89
CA PRO A 18 11.76 1.22 -3.25
C PRO A 18 11.18 -0.21 -3.24
N LYS A 19 9.98 -0.40 -2.70
CA LYS A 19 9.33 -1.71 -2.54
C LYS A 19 8.25 -1.97 -3.59
N PHE A 20 7.90 -0.96 -4.38
CA PHE A 20 6.96 -1.15 -5.48
C PHE A 20 7.58 -2.01 -6.58
N GLY A 21 6.76 -2.89 -7.12
CA GLY A 21 7.12 -3.79 -8.21
C GLY A 21 5.92 -4.66 -8.58
N ASN A 22 6.06 -5.40 -9.69
CA ASN A 22 4.98 -6.26 -10.18
C ASN A 22 4.60 -7.31 -9.13
N GLY A 23 3.32 -7.32 -8.76
CA GLY A 23 2.78 -8.24 -7.75
C GLY A 23 3.00 -7.83 -6.29
N ALA A 24 3.47 -6.61 -6.02
CA ALA A 24 3.52 -6.08 -4.67
C ALA A 24 2.10 -5.93 -4.08
N ILE A 25 1.95 -6.31 -2.80
CA ILE A 25 0.76 -6.01 -1.99
C ILE A 25 1.16 -4.95 -0.98
N VAL A 26 0.50 -3.79 -1.04
CA VAL A 26 0.75 -2.67 -0.14
C VAL A 26 -0.25 -2.72 1.01
N LEU A 27 0.25 -2.81 2.25
CA LEU A 27 -0.58 -2.79 3.45
C LEU A 27 -0.78 -1.35 3.92
N MET A 28 -2.04 -0.96 4.08
CA MET A 28 -2.50 0.31 4.64
C MET A 28 -3.64 0.05 5.63
N HIS A 29 -3.92 0.99 6.53
CA HIS A 29 -4.93 0.93 7.57
C HIS A 29 -5.94 2.06 7.40
N ASP A 30 -7.22 1.72 7.60
CA ASP A 30 -8.34 2.67 7.67
C ASP A 30 -8.76 2.95 9.14
N GLY A 31 -7.79 2.91 10.05
CA GLY A 31 -7.95 3.11 11.48
C GLY A 31 -6.63 2.89 12.23
N ASP A 32 -6.59 3.32 13.49
CA ASP A 32 -5.39 3.21 14.35
C ASP A 32 -5.42 2.00 15.30
N GLY A 33 -6.57 1.34 15.43
CA GLY A 33 -6.78 0.22 16.35
C GLY A 33 -6.91 0.62 17.82
N GLU A 34 -6.88 1.92 18.13
CA GLU A 34 -6.94 2.46 19.49
C GLU A 34 -8.19 3.32 19.71
N SER A 35 -8.60 4.09 18.70
CA SER A 35 -9.68 5.08 18.80
C SER A 35 -10.64 5.02 17.62
N GLU A 36 -11.95 5.12 17.91
CA GLU A 36 -12.93 5.38 16.87
C GLU A 36 -12.74 6.81 16.32
N GLY A 37 -12.81 6.96 14.99
CA GLY A 37 -12.73 8.28 14.36
C GLY A 37 -11.32 8.88 14.25
N ALA A 38 -10.27 8.08 14.38
CA ALA A 38 -8.90 8.53 14.12
C ALA A 38 -8.76 9.24 12.76
N ASP A 39 -7.92 10.27 12.69
CA ASP A 39 -7.67 11.01 11.46
C ASP A 39 -6.92 10.13 10.45
N ARG A 40 -7.39 10.17 9.21
CA ARG A 40 -6.90 9.38 8.07
C ARG A 40 -6.36 10.27 6.95
N SER A 41 -6.33 11.58 7.14
CA SER A 41 -5.96 12.58 6.15
C SER A 41 -4.60 12.27 5.49
N ASN A 42 -3.61 11.87 6.29
CA ASN A 42 -2.28 11.51 5.78
C ASN A 42 -2.30 10.21 4.97
N THR A 43 -3.00 9.18 5.41
CA THR A 43 -3.17 7.91 4.68
C THR A 43 -3.87 8.14 3.34
N VAL A 44 -4.95 8.94 3.33
CA VAL A 44 -5.67 9.30 2.10
C VAL A 44 -4.77 10.06 1.13
N THR A 45 -4.00 11.03 1.63
CA THR A 45 -3.05 11.80 0.82
C THR A 45 -1.99 10.89 0.20
N LEU A 46 -1.43 9.96 0.99
CA LEU A 46 -0.46 8.99 0.50
C LEU A 46 -1.06 8.06 -0.57
N VAL A 47 -2.30 7.59 -0.40
CA VAL A 47 -2.98 6.78 -1.42
C VAL A 47 -3.10 7.55 -2.73
N GLN A 48 -3.45 8.83 -2.67
CA GLN A 48 -3.50 9.69 -3.86
C GLN A 48 -2.13 9.80 -4.55
N MET A 49 -1.06 10.06 -3.79
CA MET A 49 0.31 10.14 -4.32
C MET A 49 0.76 8.83 -4.98
N ILE A 50 0.42 7.68 -4.39
CA ILE A 50 0.71 6.34 -4.93
C ILE A 50 -0.03 6.15 -6.27
N LEU A 51 -1.33 6.44 -6.31
CA LEU A 51 -2.13 6.27 -7.52
C LEU A 51 -1.61 7.17 -8.65
N ASP A 52 -1.38 8.45 -8.39
CA ASP A 52 -0.92 9.41 -9.41
C ASP A 52 0.41 8.99 -10.01
N LYS A 53 1.38 8.59 -9.17
CA LYS A 53 2.70 8.15 -9.64
C LYS A 53 2.62 6.85 -10.44
N TYR A 54 2.05 5.81 -9.86
CA TYR A 54 2.20 4.46 -10.41
C TYR A 54 1.23 4.17 -11.55
N LEU A 55 0.05 4.80 -11.59
CA LEU A 55 -0.79 4.73 -12.79
C LEU A 55 -0.09 5.38 -13.99
N ALA A 56 0.61 6.51 -13.79
CA ALA A 56 1.39 7.15 -14.85
C ALA A 56 2.59 6.31 -15.33
N GLU A 57 3.16 5.48 -14.44
CA GLU A 57 4.20 4.50 -14.78
C GLU A 57 3.65 3.22 -15.44
N GLY A 58 2.33 3.10 -15.62
CA GLY A 58 1.68 1.97 -16.29
C GLY A 58 1.29 0.81 -15.38
N TYR A 59 1.33 0.99 -14.06
CA TYR A 59 0.81 -0.01 -13.14
C TYR A 59 -0.70 -0.13 -13.27
N ARG A 60 -1.19 -1.34 -12.95
CA ARG A 60 -2.62 -1.58 -12.72
C ARG A 60 -2.80 -1.96 -11.26
N PHE A 61 -3.66 -1.24 -10.56
CA PHE A 61 -4.10 -1.63 -9.22
C PHE A 61 -5.25 -2.63 -9.37
N VAL A 62 -5.10 -3.76 -8.73
CA VAL A 62 -6.05 -4.88 -8.76
C VAL A 62 -6.37 -5.31 -7.34
N THR A 63 -7.46 -6.04 -7.17
CA THR A 63 -7.76 -6.72 -5.92
C THR A 63 -6.76 -7.86 -5.67
N VAL A 64 -6.63 -8.27 -4.41
CA VAL A 64 -5.78 -9.43 -4.05
C VAL A 64 -6.25 -10.71 -4.76
N SER A 65 -7.56 -10.91 -4.92
CA SER A 65 -8.10 -12.07 -5.63
C SER A 65 -7.71 -12.09 -7.11
N GLU A 66 -7.75 -10.95 -7.79
CA GLU A 66 -7.30 -10.84 -9.19
C GLU A 66 -5.79 -11.05 -9.32
N LEU A 67 -5.00 -10.55 -8.37
CA LEU A 67 -3.55 -10.78 -8.36
C LEU A 67 -3.23 -12.28 -8.25
N LEU A 68 -3.88 -12.99 -7.31
CA LEU A 68 -3.70 -14.43 -7.11
C LEU A 68 -4.17 -15.27 -8.30
N ALA A 69 -5.11 -14.77 -9.11
CA ALA A 69 -5.55 -15.44 -10.34
C ALA A 69 -4.58 -15.23 -11.51
N GLN A 70 -3.67 -14.24 -11.44
CA GLN A 70 -2.76 -13.85 -12.53
C GLN A 70 -1.30 -14.30 -12.30
N GLY A 71 -0.93 -14.69 -11.09
CA GLY A 71 0.44 -15.05 -10.76
C GLY A 71 0.56 -15.99 -9.58
N GLU A 72 1.76 -16.54 -9.41
CA GLU A 72 2.06 -17.50 -8.34
C GLU A 72 3.07 -16.90 -7.34
N PRO A 73 3.00 -17.25 -6.04
CA PRO A 73 3.98 -16.80 -5.07
C PRO A 73 5.40 -17.21 -5.43
N LEU A 74 6.32 -16.23 -5.50
CA LEU A 74 7.74 -16.48 -5.77
C LEU A 74 8.43 -17.29 -4.65
N ARG A 75 7.91 -17.21 -3.43
CA ARG A 75 8.42 -17.95 -2.27
C ARG A 75 7.29 -18.76 -1.65
N ARG A 76 7.44 -20.08 -1.67
CA ARG A 76 6.58 -21.03 -0.95
C ARG A 76 7.31 -21.52 0.29
N TRP A 77 6.63 -21.51 1.43
CA TRP A 77 7.14 -22.16 2.64
C TRP A 77 6.94 -23.67 2.49
N PRO A 78 7.93 -24.51 2.84
CA PRO A 78 7.71 -25.95 2.91
C PRO A 78 6.63 -26.24 3.97
N THR A 79 5.68 -27.09 3.60
CA THR A 79 4.67 -27.66 4.49
C THR A 79 5.27 -28.67 5.44
#